data_AF-A0AA39Y922-F1
#
_entry.id   AF-A0AA39Y922-F1
#
_cell.length_a   1.000
_cell.length_b   1.000
_cell.length_c   1.000
_cell.angle_alpha   90.00
_cell.angle_beta   90.00
_cell.angle_gamma   90.00
#
_symmetry.space_group_name_H-M   'P 1'
#
loop_
_entity.id
_entity.type
_entity.pdbx_description
1 polymer ?
#
loop_
_entity_poly.entity_id
_entity_poly.type
_entity_poly.pdbx_seq_one_letter_code
_entity_poly.pdbx_strand_id
1 'polypeptide(L)'
;MATRSEVLEACTDQPAEAVLALAQTCTADRPTEMQMAYQAVKHGNVALLRWLLHNATTPVSRGILLLEAASARSQPYMQAILDLGLDINLANDPTGLRPSTDRVSGVLHQVLRSPNCPADFFAWLLERGADPNAVETGAQRHILIYAMTHGDDDTAMPIVKLLIAYGADVNRAKALHYVASVNDIKKARFLVEEAGANVDKPGVPEKDFY
;
A
#
# COMPACT_ATOMS: atom_id res chain seq x y z
N MET A 1 18.83 -33.04 -4.48
CA MET A 1 17.44 -32.55 -4.39
C MET A 1 17.51 -31.18 -3.77
N ALA A 2 16.86 -30.19 -4.37
CA ALA A 2 16.87 -28.84 -3.83
C ALA A 2 16.02 -28.76 -2.55
N THR A 3 16.45 -27.92 -1.61
CA THR A 3 15.68 -27.60 -0.40
C THR A 3 14.72 -26.45 -0.65
N ARG A 4 13.70 -26.32 0.20
CA ARG A 4 12.78 -25.17 0.20
C ARG A 4 13.52 -23.83 0.22
N SER A 5 14.58 -23.72 1.01
CA SER A 5 15.36 -22.49 1.16
C SER A 5 16.08 -22.12 -0.14
N GLU A 6 16.68 -23.10 -0.82
CA GLU A 6 17.37 -22.88 -2.09
C GLU A 6 16.41 -22.41 -3.19
N VAL A 7 15.19 -22.95 -3.22
CA VAL A 7 14.16 -22.50 -4.18
C VAL A 7 13.74 -21.05 -3.88
N LEU A 8 13.54 -20.69 -2.62
CA LEU A 8 13.20 -19.31 -2.23
C LEU A 8 14.37 -18.33 -2.44
N GLU A 9 15.61 -18.79 -2.26
CA GLU A 9 16.80 -17.99 -2.57
C GLU A 9 16.90 -17.72 -4.07
N ALA A 10 16.66 -18.75 -4.90
CA ALA A 10 16.61 -18.56 -6.35
C ALA A 10 15.51 -17.58 -6.78
N CYS A 11 14.40 -17.48 -6.05
CA CYS A 11 13.35 -16.51 -6.35
C CYS A 11 13.81 -15.04 -6.23
N THR A 12 14.95 -14.78 -5.57
CA THR A 12 15.42 -13.42 -5.34
C THR A 12 16.01 -12.76 -6.59
N ASP A 13 16.70 -13.52 -7.45
CA ASP A 13 17.44 -12.98 -8.60
C ASP A 13 17.46 -13.87 -9.85
N GLN A 14 17.11 -15.16 -9.74
CA GLN A 14 17.20 -16.10 -10.86
C GLN A 14 16.01 -15.95 -11.82
N PRO A 15 16.20 -16.27 -13.12
CA PRO A 15 15.11 -16.29 -14.10
C PRO A 15 14.07 -17.37 -13.77
N ALA A 16 12.85 -17.18 -14.28
CA ALA A 16 11.72 -18.06 -13.97
C ALA A 16 12.01 -19.53 -14.31
N GLU A 17 12.67 -19.80 -15.43
CA GLU A 17 13.01 -21.16 -15.87
C GLU A 17 13.93 -21.87 -14.85
N ALA A 18 14.94 -21.16 -14.33
CA ALA A 18 15.86 -21.70 -13.34
C ALA A 18 15.17 -21.99 -12.02
N VAL A 19 14.31 -21.07 -11.56
CA VAL A 19 13.53 -21.25 -10.32
C VAL A 19 12.57 -22.44 -10.43
N LEU A 20 11.90 -22.59 -11.58
CA LEU A 20 10.97 -23.69 -11.82
C LEU A 20 11.68 -25.04 -11.91
N ALA A 21 12.81 -25.10 -12.62
CA ALA A 21 13.64 -26.30 -12.68
C ALA A 21 14.10 -26.71 -11.28
N LEU A 22 14.56 -25.75 -10.47
CA LEU A 22 14.98 -26.00 -9.09
C LEU A 22 13.80 -26.48 -8.23
N ALA A 23 12.63 -25.84 -8.35
CA ALA A 23 11.41 -26.21 -7.65
C ALA A 23 10.93 -27.64 -8.01
N GLN A 24 11.10 -28.07 -9.27
CA GLN A 24 10.79 -29.43 -9.70
C GLN A 24 11.66 -30.48 -8.99
N THR A 25 12.94 -30.17 -8.72
CA THR A 25 13.84 -31.07 -7.98
C THR A 25 13.61 -31.08 -6.47
N CYS A 26 12.80 -30.15 -5.97
CA CYS A 26 12.35 -30.09 -4.58
C CYS A 26 11.13 -31.01 -4.40
N THR A 27 11.35 -32.15 -3.74
CA THR A 27 10.34 -33.21 -3.52
C THR A 27 9.74 -33.17 -2.12
N ALA A 28 10.41 -32.54 -1.15
CA ALA A 28 9.93 -32.35 0.22
C ALA A 28 9.71 -30.85 0.50
N ASP A 29 8.51 -30.49 0.98
CA ASP A 29 8.13 -29.11 1.37
C ASP A 29 8.38 -28.04 0.29
N ARG A 30 7.94 -28.31 -0.94
CA ARG A 30 8.03 -27.36 -2.05
C ARG A 30 7.28 -26.06 -1.71
N PRO A 31 7.89 -24.88 -1.89
CA PRO A 31 7.20 -23.61 -1.67
C PRO A 31 6.04 -23.45 -2.66
N THR A 32 4.94 -22.84 -2.21
CA THR A 32 3.80 -22.55 -3.08
C THR A 32 4.15 -21.45 -4.08
N GLU A 33 3.40 -21.36 -5.19
CA GLU A 33 3.56 -20.27 -6.16
C GLU A 33 3.35 -18.90 -5.52
N MET A 34 2.43 -18.79 -4.56
CA MET A 34 2.24 -17.59 -3.75
C MET A 34 3.49 -17.24 -2.93
N GLN A 35 4.17 -18.22 -2.34
CA GLN A 35 5.40 -17.99 -1.57
C GLN A 35 6.56 -17.59 -2.48
N MET A 36 6.68 -18.19 -3.66
CA MET A 36 7.66 -17.79 -4.67
C MET A 36 7.39 -16.37 -5.18
N ALA A 37 6.12 -16.03 -5.46
CA ALA A 37 5.71 -14.69 -5.88
C ALA A 37 5.97 -13.64 -4.78
N TYR A 38 5.68 -13.98 -3.52
CA TYR A 38 5.95 -13.12 -2.38
C TYR A 38 7.45 -12.81 -2.25
N GLN A 39 8.29 -13.83 -2.38
CA GLN A 39 9.73 -13.70 -2.34
C GLN A 39 10.29 -12.88 -3.53
N ALA A 40 9.70 -13.06 -4.71
CA ALA A 40 10.02 -12.26 -5.90
C ALA A 40 9.71 -10.77 -5.70
N VAL A 41 8.57 -10.43 -5.09
CA VAL A 41 8.20 -9.03 -4.80
C VAL A 41 9.17 -8.42 -3.78
N LYS A 42 9.47 -9.13 -2.70
CA LYS A 42 10.34 -8.65 -1.61
C LYS A 42 11.75 -8.31 -2.07
N HIS A 43 12.31 -9.11 -2.97
CA HIS A 43 13.69 -8.96 -3.44
C HIS A 43 13.83 -8.27 -4.79
N GLY A 44 12.71 -8.02 -5.45
CA GLY A 44 12.74 -7.38 -6.72
C GLY A 44 13.19 -8.31 -7.86
N ASN A 45 12.45 -9.40 -8.08
CA ASN A 45 12.51 -10.21 -9.31
C ASN A 45 11.25 -10.08 -10.21
N VAL A 46 11.20 -9.07 -11.10
CA VAL A 46 9.99 -8.75 -11.90
C VAL A 46 9.71 -9.87 -12.89
N ALA A 47 10.76 -10.48 -13.44
CA ALA A 47 10.65 -11.54 -14.44
C ALA A 47 9.92 -12.76 -13.88
N LEU A 48 10.33 -13.22 -12.70
CA LEU A 48 9.65 -14.31 -12.00
C LEU A 48 8.21 -13.93 -11.63
N LEU A 49 7.98 -12.73 -11.11
CA LEU A 49 6.63 -12.27 -10.77
C LEU A 49 5.73 -12.26 -12.01
N ARG A 50 6.17 -11.67 -13.12
CA ARG A 50 5.41 -11.63 -14.37
C ARG A 50 5.09 -13.05 -14.85
N TRP A 51 6.06 -13.95 -14.79
CA TRP A 51 5.84 -15.33 -15.18
C TRP A 51 4.77 -16.01 -14.30
N LEU A 52 4.88 -15.88 -12.97
CA LEU A 52 3.93 -16.46 -12.02
C LEU A 52 2.53 -15.88 -12.20
N LEU A 53 2.39 -14.58 -12.44
CA LEU A 53 1.09 -13.95 -12.65
C LEU A 53 0.35 -14.44 -13.92
N HIS A 54 1.08 -14.96 -14.92
CA HIS A 54 0.51 -15.49 -16.16
C HIS A 54 0.35 -17.01 -16.17
N ASN A 55 1.24 -17.74 -15.49
CA ASN A 55 1.36 -19.20 -15.62
C ASN A 55 1.09 -19.98 -14.32
N ALA A 56 0.79 -19.29 -13.21
CA ALA A 56 0.48 -19.96 -11.95
C ALA A 56 -0.71 -20.90 -12.11
N THR A 57 -0.53 -22.11 -11.58
CA THR A 57 -1.56 -23.15 -11.52
C THR A 57 -2.49 -23.00 -10.32
N THR A 58 -2.05 -22.23 -9.31
CA THR A 58 -2.79 -21.91 -8.08
C THR A 58 -3.13 -20.43 -8.00
N PRO A 59 -4.22 -20.05 -7.31
CA PRO A 59 -4.59 -18.64 -7.18
C PRO A 59 -3.52 -17.82 -6.47
N VAL A 60 -2.92 -16.88 -7.19
CA VAL A 60 -1.96 -15.91 -6.63
C VAL A 60 -2.73 -14.63 -6.29
N SER A 61 -2.75 -14.27 -5.00
CA SER A 61 -3.48 -13.07 -4.54
C SER A 61 -2.78 -11.79 -4.98
N ARG A 62 -3.24 -11.22 -6.08
CA ARG A 62 -2.68 -10.00 -6.69
C ARG A 62 -2.76 -8.80 -5.75
N GLY A 63 -3.83 -8.69 -4.96
CA GLY A 63 -3.99 -7.62 -3.96
C GLY A 63 -2.91 -7.68 -2.88
N ILE A 64 -2.62 -8.86 -2.34
CA ILE A 64 -1.55 -9.06 -1.33
C ILE A 64 -0.19 -8.71 -1.92
N LEU A 65 0.10 -9.15 -3.15
CA LEU A 65 1.35 -8.82 -3.83
C LEU A 65 1.47 -7.32 -4.12
N LEU A 66 0.36 -6.64 -4.41
CA LEU A 66 0.35 -5.19 -4.62
C LEU A 66 0.69 -4.44 -3.33
N LEU A 67 0.11 -4.85 -2.19
CA LEU A 67 0.43 -4.26 -0.88
C LEU A 67 1.89 -4.48 -0.49
N GLU A 68 2.42 -5.68 -0.73
CA GLU A 68 3.83 -5.98 -0.47
C GLU A 68 4.75 -5.16 -1.38
N ALA A 69 4.43 -5.05 -2.68
CA ALA A 69 5.18 -4.23 -3.62
C ALA A 69 5.15 -2.74 -3.24
N ALA A 70 4.02 -2.27 -2.70
CA ALA A 70 3.89 -0.92 -2.16
C ALA A 70 4.78 -0.71 -0.92
N SER A 71 4.81 -1.70 -0.01
CA SER A 71 5.69 -1.69 1.17
C SER A 71 7.17 -1.65 0.79
N ALA A 72 7.55 -2.37 -0.27
CA ALA A 72 8.90 -2.35 -0.85
C ALA A 72 9.16 -1.11 -1.73
N ARG A 73 8.14 -0.26 -1.97
CA ARG A 73 8.16 0.92 -2.86
C ARG A 73 8.65 0.64 -4.27
N SER A 74 8.33 -0.55 -4.78
CA SER A 74 8.91 -1.06 -6.01
C SER A 74 7.98 -0.81 -7.20
N GLN A 75 8.14 0.36 -7.84
CA GLN A 75 7.33 0.80 -8.99
C GLN A 75 7.23 -0.24 -10.11
N PRO A 76 8.30 -0.95 -10.54
CA PRO A 76 8.21 -1.93 -11.61
C PRO A 76 7.28 -3.12 -11.29
N TYR A 77 7.16 -3.51 -10.02
CA TYR A 77 6.33 -4.63 -9.56
C TYR A 77 4.88 -4.23 -9.47
N MET A 78 4.65 -3.06 -8.86
CA MET A 78 3.33 -2.48 -8.81
C MET A 78 2.80 -2.29 -10.24
N GLN A 79 3.61 -1.74 -11.15
CA GLN A 79 3.23 -1.61 -12.56
C GLN A 79 2.92 -2.96 -13.20
N ALA A 80 3.76 -3.98 -13.01
CA ALA A 80 3.50 -5.32 -13.55
C ALA A 80 2.18 -5.94 -13.06
N ILE A 81 1.77 -5.65 -11.82
CA ILE A 81 0.49 -6.11 -11.26
C ILE A 81 -0.68 -5.28 -11.81
N LEU A 82 -0.54 -3.95 -11.89
CA LEU A 82 -1.56 -3.04 -12.42
C LEU A 82 -1.79 -3.24 -13.93
N ASP A 83 -0.76 -3.58 -14.70
CA ASP A 83 -0.84 -3.93 -16.14
C ASP A 83 -1.81 -5.10 -16.40
N LEU A 84 -2.09 -5.93 -15.38
CA LEU A 84 -3.04 -7.05 -15.46
C LEU A 84 -4.49 -6.64 -15.17
N GLY A 85 -4.76 -5.34 -15.08
CA GLY A 85 -6.09 -4.80 -14.83
C GLY A 85 -6.55 -4.89 -13.37
N LEU A 86 -5.63 -5.09 -12.42
CA LEU A 86 -5.98 -4.98 -11.01
C LEU A 86 -6.26 -3.51 -10.68
N ASP A 87 -7.44 -3.22 -10.14
CA ASP A 87 -7.73 -1.91 -9.56
C ASP A 87 -6.85 -1.72 -8.30
N ILE A 88 -6.08 -0.63 -8.30
CA ILE A 88 -5.16 -0.25 -7.22
C ILE A 88 -5.87 -0.10 -5.86
N ASN A 89 -7.17 0.19 -5.88
CA ASN A 89 -8.01 0.33 -4.68
C ASN A 89 -8.63 -1.00 -4.22
N LEU A 90 -8.65 -2.03 -5.09
CA LEU A 90 -9.17 -3.37 -4.79
C LEU A 90 -8.10 -4.30 -4.18
N ALA A 91 -6.92 -3.78 -3.82
CA ALA A 91 -6.00 -4.49 -2.92
C ALA A 91 -6.66 -4.92 -1.59
N ASN A 92 -7.86 -4.41 -1.32
CA ASN A 92 -8.71 -4.66 -0.19
C ASN A 92 -9.68 -5.86 -0.30
N ASP A 93 -9.55 -6.77 -1.28
CA ASP A 93 -10.47 -7.91 -1.42
C ASP A 93 -10.57 -8.74 -0.11
N PRO A 94 -11.70 -8.70 0.60
CA PRO A 94 -11.89 -9.41 1.86
C PRO A 94 -11.97 -10.93 1.69
N THR A 95 -12.04 -11.43 0.44
CA THR A 95 -12.02 -12.87 0.13
C THR A 95 -10.61 -13.46 0.04
N GLY A 96 -9.57 -12.62 0.03
CA GLY A 96 -8.19 -13.01 -0.15
C GLY A 96 -7.50 -13.51 1.12
N LEU A 97 -7.77 -14.77 1.52
CA LEU A 97 -6.88 -15.64 2.31
C LEU A 97 -6.11 -15.05 3.52
N ARG A 98 -6.58 -13.97 4.13
CA ARG A 98 -5.99 -13.39 5.33
C ARG A 98 -7.03 -13.43 6.47
N PRO A 99 -6.65 -13.83 7.70
CA PRO A 99 -7.55 -13.74 8.84
C PRO A 99 -8.09 -12.30 8.95
N SER A 100 -9.38 -12.15 9.23
CA SER A 100 -10.13 -10.90 9.38
C SER A 100 -9.63 -9.96 10.50
N THR A 101 -8.48 -10.27 11.09
CA THR A 101 -7.81 -9.51 12.16
C THR A 101 -6.74 -8.56 11.64
N ASP A 102 -6.32 -8.71 10.38
CA ASP A 102 -5.31 -7.85 9.79
C ASP A 102 -5.97 -6.68 9.07
N ARG A 103 -5.65 -5.47 9.52
CA ARG A 103 -6.07 -4.20 8.93
C ARG A 103 -5.79 -4.22 7.43
N VAL A 104 -6.83 -4.51 6.65
CA VAL A 104 -6.83 -4.36 5.21
C VAL A 104 -6.74 -2.86 4.93
N SER A 105 -5.51 -2.40 4.74
CA SER A 105 -5.18 -1.01 4.48
C SER A 105 -4.92 -0.88 2.99
N GLY A 106 -5.58 0.08 2.34
CA GLY A 106 -5.34 0.36 0.93
C GLY A 106 -3.88 0.71 0.66
N VAL A 107 -3.49 0.72 -0.62
CA VAL A 107 -2.12 0.97 -1.06
C VAL A 107 -1.56 2.28 -0.47
N LEU A 108 -2.35 3.36 -0.46
CA LEU A 108 -1.90 4.65 0.11
C LEU A 108 -1.63 4.56 1.62
N HIS A 109 -2.46 3.85 2.38
CA HIS A 109 -2.22 3.66 3.82
C HIS A 109 -0.98 2.81 4.09
N GLN A 110 -0.80 1.75 3.29
CA GLN A 110 0.33 0.84 3.43
C GLN A 110 1.67 1.58 3.26
N VAL A 111 1.79 2.47 2.27
CA VAL A 111 3.06 3.19 2.02
C VAL A 111 3.41 4.21 3.09
N LEU A 112 2.41 4.74 3.81
CA LEU A 112 2.59 5.66 4.93
C LEU A 112 2.87 4.95 6.27
N ARG A 113 2.74 3.61 6.34
CA ARG A 113 3.20 2.85 7.52
C ARG A 113 4.72 2.84 7.64
N SER A 114 5.42 2.90 6.51
CA SER A 114 6.87 3.00 6.47
C SER A 114 7.29 4.46 6.57
N PRO A 115 8.21 4.83 7.48
CA PRO A 115 8.66 6.22 7.62
C PRO A 115 9.28 6.74 6.30
N ASN A 116 9.24 8.05 6.09
CA ASN A 116 9.89 8.73 4.97
C ASN A 116 9.44 8.22 3.58
N CYS A 117 8.13 8.05 3.38
CA CYS A 117 7.57 7.86 2.04
C CYS A 117 7.92 9.06 1.13
N PRO A 118 8.60 8.86 -0.01
CA PRO A 118 8.91 9.95 -0.92
C PRO A 118 7.64 10.49 -1.57
N ALA A 119 7.51 11.82 -1.64
CA ALA A 119 6.36 12.47 -2.28
C ALA A 119 6.19 12.04 -3.74
N ASP A 120 7.29 11.87 -4.48
CA ASP A 120 7.26 11.41 -5.89
C ASP A 120 6.66 10.01 -6.05
N PHE A 121 6.99 9.10 -5.12
CA PHE A 121 6.40 7.77 -5.12
C PHE A 121 4.92 7.81 -4.76
N PHE A 122 4.54 8.69 -3.83
CA PHE A 122 3.13 8.89 -3.49
C PHE A 122 2.32 9.50 -4.64
N ALA A 123 2.88 10.50 -5.34
CA ALA A 123 2.30 11.09 -6.53
C ALA A 123 2.09 10.04 -7.63
N TRP A 124 3.09 9.19 -7.87
CA TRP A 124 3.01 8.08 -8.83
C TRP A 124 1.84 7.12 -8.55
N LEU A 125 1.47 6.90 -7.29
CA LEU A 125 0.30 6.07 -6.92
C LEU A 125 -1.01 6.78 -7.24
N LEU A 126 -1.10 8.07 -6.94
CA LEU A 126 -2.28 8.89 -7.25
C LEU A 126 -2.51 8.99 -8.76
N GLU A 127 -1.46 9.15 -9.55
CA GLU A 127 -1.50 9.11 -11.03
C GLU A 127 -2.08 7.80 -11.59
N ARG A 128 -1.97 6.70 -10.82
CA ARG A 128 -2.51 5.38 -11.16
C ARG A 128 -3.93 5.14 -10.65
N GLY A 129 -4.58 6.18 -10.16
CA GLY A 129 -5.96 6.13 -9.69
C GLY A 129 -6.13 5.66 -8.26
N ALA A 130 -5.07 5.72 -7.43
CA ALA A 130 -5.23 5.50 -5.99
C ALA A 130 -6.16 6.56 -5.39
N ASP A 131 -7.16 6.13 -4.64
CA ASP A 131 -8.21 7.01 -4.10
C ASP A 131 -7.63 7.96 -3.02
N PRO A 132 -7.58 9.28 -3.25
CA PRO A 132 -7.10 10.25 -2.27
C PRO A 132 -8.05 10.41 -1.07
N ASN A 133 -9.23 9.79 -1.11
CA ASN A 133 -10.20 9.71 -0.04
C ASN A 133 -10.25 8.34 0.65
N ALA A 134 -9.27 7.48 0.39
CA ALA A 134 -9.22 6.14 0.97
C ALA A 134 -9.37 6.16 2.49
N VAL A 135 -10.10 5.18 3.02
CA VAL A 135 -10.33 4.97 4.45
C VAL A 135 -9.78 3.60 4.85
N GLU A 136 -9.00 3.53 5.92
CA GLU A 136 -8.57 2.24 6.48
C GLU A 136 -9.79 1.57 7.14
N THR A 137 -10.26 0.44 6.57
CA THR A 137 -11.50 -0.24 6.98
C THR A 137 -11.55 -0.58 8.48
N GLY A 138 -10.39 -0.89 9.09
CA GLY A 138 -10.29 -1.24 10.51
C GLY A 138 -10.33 -0.04 11.45
N ALA A 139 -9.54 1.01 11.18
CA ALA A 139 -9.42 2.18 12.05
C ALA A 139 -10.34 3.34 11.65
N GLN A 140 -11.10 3.20 10.56
CA GLN A 140 -11.92 4.25 9.95
C GLN A 140 -11.16 5.57 9.71
N ARG A 141 -9.84 5.48 9.56
CA ARG A 141 -8.96 6.64 9.46
C ARG A 141 -8.72 6.97 7.98
N HIS A 142 -9.06 8.19 7.64
CA HIS A 142 -8.89 8.75 6.29
C HIS A 142 -7.41 8.94 5.98
N ILE A 143 -7.02 8.72 4.72
CA ILE A 143 -5.63 8.85 4.28
C ILE A 143 -5.05 10.24 4.55
N LEU A 144 -5.87 11.29 4.47
CA LEU A 144 -5.45 12.66 4.78
C LEU A 144 -5.02 12.82 6.25
N ILE A 145 -5.72 12.21 7.21
CA ILE A 145 -5.29 12.22 8.62
C ILE A 145 -3.96 11.47 8.76
N TYR A 146 -3.82 10.32 8.11
CA TYR A 146 -2.56 9.55 8.13
C TYR A 146 -1.37 10.39 7.64
N ALA A 147 -1.54 11.08 6.51
CA ALA A 147 -0.51 11.96 5.95
C ALA A 147 -0.14 13.11 6.89
N MET A 148 -1.09 13.71 7.61
CA MET A 148 -0.82 14.78 8.58
C MET A 148 0.06 14.32 9.76
N THR A 149 0.04 13.02 10.07
CA THR A 149 0.83 12.39 11.14
C THR A 149 2.09 11.70 10.65
N HIS A 150 2.36 11.77 9.35
CA HIS A 150 3.43 11.01 8.71
C HIS A 150 4.76 11.75 8.79
N GLY A 151 5.55 11.43 9.81
CA GLY A 151 6.87 12.05 9.98
C GLY A 151 6.79 13.51 10.44
N ASP A 152 7.79 14.29 10.05
CA ASP A 152 7.86 15.73 10.31
C ASP A 152 7.09 16.54 9.24
N ASP A 153 7.01 17.86 9.42
CA ASP A 153 6.28 18.72 8.49
C ASP A 153 6.90 18.69 7.07
N ASP A 154 8.21 18.53 6.94
CA ASP A 154 8.90 18.51 5.64
C ASP A 154 8.58 17.26 4.83
N THR A 155 8.30 16.13 5.50
CA THR A 155 7.87 14.88 4.87
C THR A 155 6.34 14.76 4.74
N ALA A 156 5.58 15.23 5.73
CA ALA A 156 4.13 15.17 5.76
C ALA A 156 3.47 16.13 4.76
N MET A 157 3.90 17.40 4.73
CA MET A 157 3.19 18.45 3.99
C MET A 157 3.19 18.26 2.46
N PRO A 158 4.27 17.76 1.82
CA PRO A 158 4.21 17.42 0.39
C PRO A 158 3.13 16.37 0.09
N ILE A 159 3.00 15.34 0.92
CA ILE A 159 1.99 14.27 0.75
C ILE A 159 0.57 14.83 0.97
N VAL A 160 0.39 15.66 1.99
CA VAL A 160 -0.88 16.37 2.26
C VAL A 160 -1.31 17.21 1.05
N LYS A 161 -0.39 18.01 0.50
CA LYS A 161 -0.65 18.85 -0.67
C LYS A 161 -0.99 18.02 -1.91
N LEU A 162 -0.29 16.90 -2.13
CA LEU A 162 -0.62 15.96 -3.20
C LEU A 162 -2.03 15.38 -3.05
N LEU A 163 -2.40 14.89 -1.86
CA LEU A 163 -3.75 14.37 -1.62
C LEU A 163 -4.83 15.40 -1.96
N ILE A 164 -4.67 16.64 -1.50
CA ILE A 164 -5.62 17.73 -1.80
C ILE A 164 -5.66 18.03 -3.30
N ALA A 165 -4.50 18.12 -3.95
CA ALA A 165 -4.42 18.38 -5.40
C ALA A 165 -5.11 17.30 -6.24
N TYR A 166 -5.11 16.06 -5.77
CA TYR A 166 -5.80 14.94 -6.41
C TYR A 166 -7.27 14.78 -5.98
N GLY A 167 -7.81 15.67 -5.13
CA GLY A 167 -9.22 15.70 -4.76
C GLY A 167 -9.57 15.06 -3.42
N ALA A 168 -8.63 15.01 -2.47
CA ALA A 168 -8.96 14.66 -1.09
C ALA A 168 -9.95 15.66 -0.48
N ASP A 169 -11.06 15.16 0.05
CA ASP A 169 -12.06 15.94 0.77
C ASP A 169 -11.60 16.19 2.21
N VAL A 170 -11.04 17.39 2.41
CA VAL A 170 -10.54 17.89 3.70
C VAL A 170 -11.59 17.84 4.80
N ASN A 171 -12.86 18.08 4.45
CA ASN A 171 -13.96 18.15 5.39
C ASN A 171 -14.48 16.77 5.76
N ARG A 172 -14.58 15.85 4.79
CA ARG A 172 -14.94 14.44 5.03
C ARG A 172 -13.93 13.76 5.96
N ALA A 173 -12.64 14.03 5.75
CA ALA A 173 -11.59 13.48 6.61
C ALA A 173 -11.59 14.02 8.04
N LYS A 174 -12.31 15.12 8.33
CA LYS A 174 -12.26 15.83 9.62
C LYS A 174 -10.83 16.22 10.02
N ALA A 175 -9.97 16.50 9.04
CA ALA A 175 -8.55 16.78 9.28
C ALA A 175 -8.34 17.97 10.22
N LEU A 176 -9.18 19.02 10.12
CA LEU A 176 -9.12 20.21 10.98
C LEU A 176 -9.35 19.87 12.47
N HIS A 177 -10.33 19.00 12.77
CA HIS A 177 -10.59 18.57 14.14
C HIS A 177 -9.40 17.83 14.74
N TYR A 178 -8.79 16.96 13.94
CA TYR A 178 -7.61 16.22 14.36
C TYR A 178 -6.42 17.13 14.66
N VAL A 179 -6.05 18.02 13.74
CA VAL A 179 -4.89 18.90 13.96
C VAL A 179 -5.13 19.91 15.09
N ALA A 180 -6.37 20.33 15.30
CA ALA A 180 -6.75 21.17 16.44
C ALA A 180 -6.61 20.44 17.78
N SER A 181 -7.00 19.16 17.86
CA SER A 181 -6.92 18.38 19.12
C SER A 181 -5.49 18.10 19.55
N VAL A 182 -4.54 18.03 18.60
CA VAL A 182 -3.10 17.90 18.88
C VAL A 182 -2.37 19.26 18.93
N ASN A 183 -3.10 20.37 18.85
CA ASN A 183 -2.56 21.74 18.87
C ASN A 183 -1.52 22.04 17.76
N ASP A 184 -1.67 21.43 16.58
CA ASP A 184 -0.83 21.70 15.42
C ASP A 184 -1.35 22.94 14.66
N ILE A 185 -0.98 24.12 15.18
CA ILE A 185 -1.40 25.42 14.65
C ILE A 185 -0.96 25.63 13.19
N LYS A 186 0.20 25.09 12.79
CA LYS A 186 0.71 25.25 11.42
C LYS A 186 -0.17 24.49 10.44
N LYS A 187 -0.45 23.21 10.71
CA LYS A 187 -1.34 22.40 9.85
C LYS A 187 -2.78 22.91 9.91
N ALA A 188 -3.25 23.35 11.07
CA ALA A 188 -4.57 23.98 11.19
C ALA A 188 -4.70 25.23 10.32
N ARG A 189 -3.69 26.12 10.35
CA ARG A 189 -3.62 27.31 9.49
C ARG A 189 -3.70 26.93 8.02
N PHE A 190 -2.84 26.01 7.57
CA PHE A 190 -2.84 25.52 6.20
C PHE A 190 -4.22 24.97 5.78
N LEU A 191 -4.85 24.17 6.64
CA LEU A 191 -6.16 23.59 6.34
C LEU A 191 -7.25 24.66 6.15
N VAL A 192 -7.25 25.72 6.96
CA VAL A 192 -8.24 26.80 6.88
C VAL A 192 -7.94 27.78 5.74
N GLU A 193 -6.69 28.23 5.64
CA GLU A 193 -6.30 29.30 4.73
C GLU A 193 -6.07 28.81 3.29
N GLU A 194 -5.54 27.59 3.11
CA GLU A 194 -5.16 27.07 1.79
C GLU A 194 -6.01 25.87 1.34
N ALA A 195 -6.47 25.01 2.25
CA ALA A 195 -7.16 23.77 1.89
C ALA A 195 -8.70 23.85 1.94
N GLY A 196 -9.28 24.99 2.34
CA GLY A 196 -10.73 25.19 2.37
C GLY A 196 -11.46 24.37 3.44
N ALA A 197 -10.81 24.07 4.57
CA ALA A 197 -11.46 23.41 5.70
C ALA A 197 -12.55 24.31 6.31
N ASN A 198 -13.74 23.76 6.46
CA ASN A 198 -14.86 24.45 7.09
C ASN A 198 -14.74 24.36 8.62
N VAL A 199 -14.48 25.51 9.26
CA VAL A 199 -14.33 25.66 10.71
C VAL A 199 -15.61 25.34 11.50
N ASP A 200 -16.77 25.43 10.87
CA ASP A 200 -18.09 25.19 11.49
C ASP A 200 -18.58 23.74 11.30
N LYS A 201 -17.83 22.90 10.57
CA LYS A 201 -18.20 21.47 10.46
C LYS A 201 -18.17 20.85 11.86
N PRO A 202 -19.22 20.15 12.29
CA PRO A 202 -19.20 19.49 13.59
C PRO A 202 -18.20 18.33 13.61
N GLY A 203 -17.53 18.17 14.75
CA GLY A 203 -16.60 17.07 15.00
C GLY A 203 -17.28 15.71 15.07
N VAL A 204 -16.50 14.65 15.34
CA VAL A 204 -17.08 13.41 15.90
C VAL A 204 -17.10 13.55 17.43
N PRO A 205 -18.09 12.96 18.13
CA PRO A 205 -18.03 12.79 19.58
C PRO A 205 -16.72 12.09 19.98
N GLU A 206 -16.13 12.48 21.12
CA GLU A 206 -14.82 12.01 21.60
C GLU A 206 -14.68 10.47 21.65
N LYS A 207 -15.80 9.76 21.87
CA LYS A 207 -15.89 8.30 21.90
C LYS A 207 -15.57 7.60 20.56
N ASP A 208 -15.61 8.32 19.45
CA ASP A 208 -15.42 7.76 18.10
C ASP A 208 -14.00 8.00 17.56
N PHE A 209 -13.07 8.53 18.38
CA PHE A 209 -11.66 8.75 18.00
C PHE A 209 -10.74 7.54 18.25
N TYR A 210 -11.19 6.53 19.01
CA TYR A 210 -10.38 5.39 19.46
C TYR A 210 -10.82 4.06 18.87
#